data_AF-A0A127QJQ2-F1
#
_entry.id   AF-A0A127QJQ2-F1
#
_cell.length_a   1.000
_cell.length_b   1.000
_cell.length_c   1.000
_cell.angle_alpha   90.00
_cell.angle_beta   90.00
_cell.angle_gamma   90.00
#
_symmetry.space_group_name_H-M   'P 1'
#
loop_
_entity.id
_entity.type
_entity.pdbx_description
1 polymer ?
#
loop_
_entity_poly.entity_id
_entity_poly.type
_entity_poly.pdbx_seq_one_letter_code
_entity_poly.pdbx_strand_id
1 'polypeptide(L)'
;MSQSINELAGWDSVIAGLRDSGALRQDAALPEHDDSLPWSVMILQTIAAWITAALLVAAVVVPAFIASNESAWLVCGVVLMALAIAVMHFNQKSFFLPQMAVPVAIAGAVLAGFGLKPDSWQLTTFILALILFALASHRLLRFIAAGVMLAVLWYWMTPWLGRYSYNLEQPTAWVRQLAPLRDLLFSFALWWLWTQPLNRLGLGPAVWQPLRHALLWFWLGVQVWQAIFWHTLFGAPADADQWLAPNTLWLAHRLLDLLPLLLAVAATLRHSPGLSARIWPLAVLLPLCVLSPALATAALVLWIGLAEGRSYLTALGIAAALAGFGAFYYNLSWPLLHKGLLLMASGALLLLVWLFMSRRTP
;
A
#
# COMPACT_ATOMS: atom_id res chain seq x y z
N MET A 1 22.00 36.90 -7.13
CA MET A 1 22.01 37.61 -5.83
C MET A 1 21.93 36.56 -4.74
N SER A 2 23.09 36.07 -4.31
CA SER A 2 23.25 35.16 -3.18
C SER A 2 23.41 36.00 -1.92
N GLN A 3 22.34 36.15 -1.13
CA GLN A 3 22.50 36.63 0.23
C GLN A 3 23.37 35.61 0.97
N SER A 4 24.51 36.06 1.47
CA SER A 4 25.43 35.25 2.27
C SER A 4 24.73 34.77 3.53
N ILE A 5 24.75 33.46 3.75
CA ILE A 5 24.26 32.72 4.92
C ILE A 5 25.17 33.00 6.15
N ASN A 6 25.45 34.29 6.42
CA ASN A 6 26.10 34.75 7.64
C ASN A 6 25.07 35.32 8.63
N GLU A 7 23.78 35.31 8.30
CA GLU A 7 22.68 35.75 9.18
C GLU A 7 21.98 34.61 9.95
N LEU A 8 22.55 33.39 9.98
CA LEU A 8 22.11 32.34 10.93
C LEU A 8 22.89 32.39 12.26
N ALA A 9 23.47 33.55 12.61
CA ALA A 9 24.27 33.76 13.83
C ALA A 9 23.53 33.49 15.17
N GLY A 10 22.22 33.19 15.13
CA GLY A 10 21.44 32.80 16.30
C GLY A 10 21.13 31.30 16.41
N TRP A 11 21.31 30.49 15.35
CA TRP A 11 20.94 29.08 15.42
C TRP A 11 21.96 28.23 16.18
N ASP A 12 23.25 28.60 16.10
CA ASP A 12 24.30 27.90 16.84
C ASP A 12 24.08 28.02 18.36
N SER A 13 23.62 29.17 18.85
CA SER A 13 23.31 29.36 20.27
C SER A 13 22.03 28.63 20.70
N VAL A 14 21.01 28.55 19.83
CA VAL A 14 19.80 27.75 20.07
C VAL A 14 20.13 26.25 20.11
N ILE A 15 20.95 25.76 19.17
CA ILE A 15 21.37 24.35 19.13
C ILE A 15 22.25 24.02 20.33
N ALA A 16 23.17 24.91 20.71
CA ALA A 16 23.96 24.76 21.93
C ALA A 16 23.07 24.71 23.18
N GLY A 17 22.10 25.61 23.31
CA GLY A 17 21.13 25.59 24.42
C GLY A 17 20.25 24.33 24.45
N LEU A 18 19.89 23.79 23.28
CA LEU A 18 19.14 22.53 23.19
C LEU A 18 20.02 21.32 23.55
N ARG A 19 21.32 21.34 23.26
CA ARG A 19 22.27 20.30 23.70
C ARG A 19 22.53 20.38 25.20
N ASP A 20 22.75 21.59 25.73
CA ASP A 20 23.01 21.81 27.15
C ASP A 20 21.79 21.48 28.02
N SER A 21 20.57 21.70 27.51
CA SER A 21 19.32 21.27 28.17
C SER A 21 19.03 19.77 28.04
N GLY A 22 19.85 19.01 27.29
CA GLY A 22 19.64 17.59 27.02
C GLY A 22 18.47 17.29 26.06
N ALA A 23 17.84 18.32 25.47
CA ALA A 23 16.78 18.18 24.49
C ALA A 23 17.31 17.68 23.13
N LEU A 24 18.58 17.97 22.80
CA LEU A 24 19.30 17.42 21.66
C LEU A 24 20.44 16.50 22.12
N ARG A 25 20.58 15.36 21.45
CA ARG A 25 21.70 14.43 21.64
C ARG A 25 23.03 15.10 21.23
N GLN A 26 24.11 14.91 21.99
CA GLN A 26 25.40 15.57 21.71
C GLN A 26 26.00 15.18 20.35
N ASP A 27 25.64 14.02 19.84
CA ASP A 27 26.01 13.47 18.53
C ASP A 27 25.02 13.84 17.40
N ALA A 28 23.98 14.64 17.69
CA ALA A 28 23.03 15.08 16.67
C ALA A 28 23.70 16.03 15.68
N ALA A 29 23.95 15.53 14.47
CA ALA A 29 24.38 16.33 13.33
C ALA A 29 23.22 17.21 12.83
N LEU A 30 23.54 18.42 12.36
CA LEU A 30 22.59 19.21 11.59
C LEU A 30 22.17 18.39 10.36
N PRO A 31 20.87 18.40 9.98
CA PRO A 31 20.47 17.81 8.72
C PRO A 31 21.30 18.49 7.62
N GLU A 32 22.04 17.69 6.85
CA GLU A 32 22.70 18.18 5.63
C GLU A 32 21.67 18.98 4.84
N HIS A 33 22.07 20.16 4.36
CA HIS A 33 21.21 20.94 3.48
C HIS A 33 20.90 20.05 2.29
N ASP A 34 19.67 19.54 2.27
CA ASP A 34 19.20 18.69 1.20
C ASP A 34 19.10 19.63 0.00
N ASP A 35 20.10 19.58 -0.90
CA ASP A 35 20.08 20.23 -2.23
C ASP A 35 18.94 19.65 -3.12
N SER A 36 17.97 18.97 -2.51
CA SER A 36 16.78 18.49 -3.14
C SER A 36 15.95 19.66 -3.65
N LEU A 37 15.48 19.51 -4.88
CA LEU A 37 14.58 20.47 -5.50
C LEU A 37 13.37 20.71 -4.58
N PRO A 38 12.83 21.93 -4.51
CA PRO A 38 11.59 22.18 -3.79
C PRO A 38 10.50 21.20 -4.20
N TRP A 39 9.72 20.68 -3.24
CA TRP A 39 8.72 19.63 -3.48
C TRP A 39 7.74 19.96 -4.62
N SER A 40 7.38 21.24 -4.77
CA SER A 40 6.52 21.73 -5.84
C SER A 40 7.15 21.54 -7.23
N VAL A 41 8.46 21.80 -7.36
CA VAL A 41 9.25 21.57 -8.58
C VAL A 41 9.37 20.08 -8.85
N MET A 42 9.58 19.25 -7.82
CA MET A 42 9.61 17.79 -7.98
C MET A 42 8.29 17.24 -8.52
N ILE A 43 7.15 17.72 -8.01
CA ILE A 43 5.83 17.31 -8.51
C ILE A 43 5.66 17.73 -9.97
N LEU A 44 6.00 18.98 -10.31
CA LEU A 44 5.89 19.48 -11.67
C LEU A 44 6.78 18.69 -12.65
N GLN A 45 8.03 18.40 -12.26
CA GLN A 45 8.93 17.55 -13.05
C GLN A 45 8.43 16.12 -13.18
N THR A 46 7.81 15.56 -12.14
CA THR A 46 7.19 14.23 -12.20
C THR A 46 6.06 14.23 -13.22
N ILE A 47 5.14 15.20 -13.15
CA ILE A 47 4.02 15.30 -14.10
C ILE A 47 4.55 15.46 -15.53
N ALA A 48 5.50 16.36 -15.75
CA ALA A 48 6.11 16.56 -17.06
C ALA A 48 6.78 15.26 -17.58
N ALA A 49 7.53 14.55 -16.74
CA ALA A 49 8.19 13.30 -17.08
C ALA A 49 7.19 12.22 -17.51
N TRP A 50 6.07 12.11 -16.80
CA TRP A 50 5.01 11.15 -17.13
C TRP A 50 4.26 11.52 -18.42
N ILE A 51 4.02 12.81 -18.68
CA ILE A 51 3.44 13.27 -19.96
C ILE A 51 4.39 12.98 -21.11
N THR A 52 5.67 13.33 -20.99
CA THR A 52 6.70 13.04 -22.00
C THR A 52 6.79 11.54 -22.26
N ALA A 53 6.80 10.73 -21.21
CA ALA A 53 6.80 9.28 -21.37
C ALA A 53 5.53 8.77 -22.06
N ALA A 54 4.35 9.29 -21.73
CA ALA A 54 3.11 8.90 -22.39
C ALA A 54 3.14 9.21 -23.90
N LEU A 55 3.65 10.37 -24.29
CA LEU A 55 3.83 10.74 -25.70
C LEU A 55 4.85 9.83 -26.41
N LEU A 56 5.99 9.56 -25.77
CA LEU A 56 7.01 8.64 -26.30
C LEU A 56 6.45 7.22 -26.45
N VAL A 57 5.77 6.72 -25.42
CA VAL A 57 5.11 5.42 -25.42
C VAL A 57 4.07 5.37 -26.53
N ALA A 58 3.22 6.38 -26.69
CA ALA A 58 2.25 6.43 -27.78
C ALA A 58 2.93 6.41 -29.16
N ALA A 59 3.98 7.20 -29.35
CA ALA A 59 4.73 7.26 -30.62
C ALA A 59 5.39 5.93 -30.99
N VAL A 60 5.70 5.07 -30.03
CA VAL A 60 6.35 3.78 -30.26
C VAL A 60 5.34 2.62 -30.29
N VAL A 61 4.43 2.58 -29.32
CA VAL A 61 3.41 1.54 -29.16
C VAL A 61 2.41 1.57 -30.31
N VAL A 62 1.90 2.75 -30.70
CA VAL A 62 0.85 2.83 -31.73
C VAL A 62 1.31 2.27 -33.08
N PRO A 63 2.48 2.67 -33.64
CA PRO A 63 2.98 2.07 -34.88
C PRO A 63 3.25 0.57 -34.75
N ALA A 64 3.79 0.14 -33.60
CA ALA A 64 4.05 -1.28 -33.35
C ALA A 64 2.75 -2.09 -33.41
N PHE A 65 1.66 -1.61 -32.79
CA PHE A 65 0.34 -2.24 -32.86
C PHE A 65 -0.25 -2.20 -34.27
N ILE A 66 -0.12 -1.10 -35.00
CA ILE A 66 -0.60 -1.00 -36.40
C ILE A 66 0.10 -2.03 -37.28
N ALA A 67 1.40 -2.23 -37.10
CA ALA A 67 2.17 -3.22 -37.85
C ALA A 67 1.74 -4.67 -37.57
N SER A 68 0.99 -4.92 -36.50
CA SER A 68 0.45 -6.24 -36.11
C SER A 68 1.50 -7.35 -36.10
N ASN A 69 2.75 -7.03 -35.77
CA ASN A 69 3.88 -7.95 -35.80
C ASN A 69 4.36 -8.24 -34.37
N GLU A 70 4.15 -9.48 -33.93
CA GLU A 70 4.50 -9.97 -32.59
C GLU A 70 5.99 -9.82 -32.28
N SER A 71 6.84 -10.11 -33.28
CA SER A 71 8.29 -9.96 -33.13
C SER A 71 8.67 -8.50 -32.93
N ALA A 72 7.98 -7.57 -33.61
CA ALA A 72 8.19 -6.15 -33.41
C ALA A 72 7.77 -5.70 -32.01
N TRP A 73 6.66 -6.21 -31.46
CA TRP A 73 6.23 -5.92 -30.09
C TRP A 73 7.25 -6.41 -29.07
N LEU A 74 7.73 -7.64 -29.23
CA LEU A 74 8.72 -8.22 -28.33
C LEU A 74 10.04 -7.45 -28.35
N VAL A 75 10.61 -7.23 -29.53
CA VAL A 75 11.88 -6.51 -29.68
C VAL A 75 11.76 -5.10 -29.16
N CYS A 76 10.70 -4.37 -29.55
CA CYS A 76 10.47 -3.02 -29.08
C CYS A 76 10.28 -2.97 -27.56
N GLY A 77 9.52 -3.92 -26.99
CA GLY A 77 9.27 -4.00 -25.56
C GLY A 77 10.56 -4.21 -24.76
N VAL A 78 11.39 -5.16 -25.18
CA VAL A 78 12.70 -5.44 -24.57
C VAL A 78 13.64 -4.25 -24.68
N VAL A 79 13.70 -3.57 -25.84
CA VAL A 79 14.53 -2.38 -26.05
C VAL A 79 14.09 -1.24 -25.12
N LEU A 80 12.79 -0.95 -25.04
CA LEU A 80 12.26 0.09 -24.15
C LEU A 80 12.56 -0.22 -22.68
N MET A 81 12.37 -1.47 -22.24
CA MET A 81 12.73 -1.90 -20.88
C MET A 81 14.22 -1.72 -20.61
N ALA A 82 15.09 -2.20 -21.50
CA ALA A 82 16.54 -2.13 -21.33
C ALA A 82 17.04 -0.68 -21.27
N LEU A 83 16.57 0.18 -22.18
CA LEU A 83 16.92 1.59 -22.20
C LEU A 83 16.42 2.31 -20.94
N ALA A 84 15.19 2.06 -20.51
CA ALA A 84 14.66 2.64 -19.28
C ALA A 84 15.46 2.24 -18.04
N ILE A 85 15.82 0.95 -17.92
CA ILE A 85 16.67 0.46 -16.82
C ILE A 85 18.06 1.11 -16.89
N ALA A 86 18.67 1.22 -18.07
CA ALA A 86 19.96 1.87 -18.25
C ALA A 86 19.91 3.34 -17.81
N VAL A 87 18.89 4.10 -18.23
CA VAL A 87 18.67 5.50 -17.81
C VAL A 87 18.60 5.62 -16.28
N MET A 88 17.90 4.71 -15.61
CA MET A 88 17.79 4.71 -14.14
C MET A 88 19.12 4.38 -13.43
N HIS A 89 20.03 3.64 -14.05
CA HIS A 89 21.34 3.34 -13.46
C HIS A 89 22.35 4.45 -13.67
N PHE A 90 22.40 5.00 -14.89
CA PHE A 90 23.43 5.95 -15.28
C PHE A 90 23.10 7.40 -14.89
N ASN A 91 21.81 7.75 -14.73
CA ASN A 91 21.43 9.12 -14.47
C ASN A 91 20.76 9.34 -13.11
N GLN A 92 21.51 9.08 -12.05
CA GLN A 92 21.05 9.28 -10.66
C GLN A 92 21.00 10.76 -10.25
N LYS A 93 21.65 11.66 -11.00
CA LYS A 93 21.71 13.09 -10.68
C LYS A 93 20.47 13.86 -11.15
N SER A 94 19.86 13.44 -12.25
CA SER A 94 18.63 14.06 -12.75
C SER A 94 17.41 13.47 -12.04
N PHE A 95 16.50 14.32 -11.57
CA PHE A 95 15.19 13.85 -11.08
C PHE A 95 14.22 13.47 -12.23
N PHE A 96 14.23 14.22 -13.33
CA PHE A 96 13.29 14.04 -14.45
C PHE A 96 13.44 12.70 -15.18
N LEU A 97 14.66 12.34 -15.60
CA LEU A 97 14.90 11.17 -16.45
C LEU A 97 14.55 9.81 -15.80
N PRO A 98 14.92 9.54 -14.53
CA PRO A 98 14.44 8.34 -13.84
C PRO A 98 12.92 8.27 -13.71
N GLN A 99 12.23 9.40 -13.49
CA GLN A 99 10.77 9.45 -13.41
C GLN A 99 10.12 9.16 -14.76
N MET A 100 10.70 9.65 -15.87
CA MET A 100 10.25 9.35 -17.24
C MET A 100 10.48 7.87 -17.58
N ALA A 101 11.59 7.30 -17.12
CA ALA A 101 11.94 5.90 -17.40
C ALA A 101 10.95 4.89 -16.78
N VAL A 102 10.25 5.23 -15.69
CA VAL A 102 9.28 4.32 -15.04
C VAL A 102 8.14 3.90 -15.98
N PRO A 103 7.30 4.82 -16.50
CA PRO A 103 6.25 4.48 -17.46
C PRO A 103 6.79 3.86 -18.76
N VAL A 104 7.98 4.25 -19.24
CA VAL A 104 8.61 3.63 -20.42
C VAL A 104 8.96 2.16 -20.17
N ALA A 105 9.50 1.82 -18.99
CA ALA A 105 9.78 0.45 -18.61
C ALA A 105 8.50 -0.39 -18.51
N ILE A 106 7.43 0.19 -17.94
CA ILE A 106 6.11 -0.46 -17.83
C ILE A 106 5.54 -0.73 -19.22
N ALA A 107 5.56 0.26 -20.11
CA ALA A 107 5.09 0.10 -21.49
C ALA A 107 5.91 -0.96 -22.24
N GLY A 108 7.24 -0.96 -22.05
CA GLY A 108 8.12 -1.99 -22.62
C GLY A 108 7.76 -3.40 -22.14
N ALA A 109 7.47 -3.57 -20.84
CA ALA A 109 7.03 -4.85 -20.30
C ALA A 109 5.66 -5.27 -20.85
N VAL A 110 4.71 -4.35 -20.99
CA VAL A 110 3.40 -4.65 -21.59
C VAL A 110 3.56 -5.10 -23.05
N LEU A 111 4.36 -4.39 -23.85
CA LEU A 111 4.65 -4.76 -25.24
C LEU A 111 5.34 -6.14 -25.34
N ALA A 112 6.34 -6.38 -24.49
CA ALA A 112 7.01 -7.68 -24.42
C ALA A 112 6.02 -8.80 -24.07
N GLY A 113 5.12 -8.55 -23.11
CA GLY A 113 4.06 -9.48 -22.75
C GLY A 113 3.12 -9.81 -23.91
N PHE A 114 2.72 -8.81 -24.71
CA PHE A 114 1.92 -9.03 -25.92
C PHE A 114 2.68 -9.80 -27.00
N GLY A 115 3.95 -9.48 -27.23
CA GLY A 115 4.79 -10.14 -28.23
C GLY A 115 5.08 -11.62 -27.92
N LEU A 116 5.10 -12.01 -26.64
CA LEU A 116 5.32 -13.40 -26.22
C LEU A 116 4.13 -14.32 -26.47
N LYS A 117 2.91 -13.79 -26.70
CA LYS A 117 1.65 -14.56 -26.81
C LYS A 117 1.58 -15.75 -25.84
N PRO A 118 1.72 -15.52 -24.54
CA PRO A 118 1.77 -16.63 -23.61
C PRO A 118 0.41 -17.33 -23.50
N ASP A 119 0.42 -18.65 -23.39
CA ASP A 119 -0.77 -19.46 -23.05
C ASP A 119 -1.43 -19.00 -21.74
N SER A 120 -0.63 -18.38 -20.86
CA SER A 120 -1.06 -17.78 -19.60
C SER A 120 -0.44 -16.40 -19.43
N TRP A 121 -1.26 -15.34 -19.44
CA TRP A 121 -0.78 -13.97 -19.21
C TRP A 121 -0.16 -13.80 -17.81
N GLN A 122 -0.60 -14.59 -16.82
CA GLN A 122 -0.17 -14.46 -15.42
C GLN A 122 1.33 -14.74 -15.25
N LEU A 123 1.82 -15.85 -15.80
CA LEU A 123 3.22 -16.26 -15.65
C LEU A 123 4.15 -15.22 -16.29
N THR A 124 3.80 -14.76 -17.49
CA THR A 124 4.57 -13.75 -18.22
C THR A 124 4.58 -12.42 -17.49
N THR A 125 3.43 -11.96 -16.98
CA THR A 125 3.34 -10.76 -16.16
C THR A 125 4.17 -10.88 -14.88
N PHE A 126 4.15 -12.04 -14.22
CA PHE A 126 4.96 -12.29 -13.03
C PHE A 126 6.46 -12.26 -13.33
N ILE A 127 6.91 -12.93 -14.41
CA ILE A 127 8.31 -12.97 -14.82
C ILE A 127 8.80 -11.58 -15.21
N LEU A 128 8.04 -10.83 -16.01
CA LEU A 128 8.42 -9.47 -16.41
C LEU A 128 8.46 -8.53 -15.21
N ALA A 129 7.50 -8.63 -14.28
CA ALA A 129 7.53 -7.87 -13.04
C ALA A 129 8.73 -8.26 -12.16
N LEU A 130 9.08 -9.55 -12.07
CA LEU A 130 10.26 -10.02 -11.35
C LEU A 130 11.56 -9.46 -11.96
N ILE A 131 11.67 -9.46 -13.29
CA ILE A 131 12.81 -8.86 -14.01
C ILE A 131 12.91 -7.37 -13.70
N LEU A 132 11.81 -6.62 -13.79
CA LEU A 132 11.79 -5.19 -13.45
C LEU A 132 12.14 -4.95 -11.98
N PHE A 133 11.64 -5.78 -11.06
CA PHE A 133 11.94 -5.68 -9.64
C PHE A 133 13.43 -5.91 -9.34
N ALA A 134 14.02 -6.95 -9.94
CA ALA A 134 15.41 -7.33 -9.75
C ALA A 134 16.38 -6.31 -10.37
N LEU A 135 16.07 -5.86 -11.59
CA LEU A 135 16.98 -5.02 -12.36
C LEU A 135 16.80 -3.53 -12.07
N ALA A 136 15.61 -3.02 -11.76
CA ALA A 136 15.44 -1.57 -11.57
C ALA A 136 16.22 -1.06 -10.36
N SER A 137 16.90 0.09 -10.48
CA SER A 137 17.46 0.83 -9.35
C SER A 137 16.42 1.75 -8.68
N HIS A 138 15.39 2.15 -9.43
CA HIS A 138 14.40 3.14 -9.00
C HIS A 138 13.32 2.53 -8.07
N ARG A 139 13.11 3.17 -6.91
CA ARG A 139 12.20 2.65 -5.87
C ARG A 139 10.75 2.55 -6.33
N LEU A 140 10.26 3.50 -7.13
CA LEU A 140 8.88 3.50 -7.63
C LEU A 140 8.63 2.31 -8.56
N LEU A 141 9.57 2.00 -9.45
CA LEU A 141 9.42 0.88 -10.39
C LEU A 141 9.45 -0.46 -9.62
N ARG A 142 10.34 -0.60 -8.62
CA ARG A 142 10.33 -1.76 -7.72
C ARG A 142 9.01 -1.90 -6.96
N PHE A 143 8.44 -0.80 -6.48
CA PHE A 143 7.16 -0.80 -5.79
C PHE A 143 6.03 -1.29 -6.71
N ILE A 144 5.95 -0.75 -7.94
CA ILE A 144 4.94 -1.16 -8.92
C ILE A 144 5.12 -2.63 -9.30
N ALA A 145 6.36 -3.03 -9.62
CA ALA A 145 6.69 -4.40 -9.98
C ALA A 145 6.35 -5.40 -8.85
N ALA A 146 6.71 -5.08 -7.60
CA ALA A 146 6.32 -5.88 -6.44
C ALA A 146 4.79 -5.97 -6.29
N GLY A 147 4.07 -4.86 -6.49
CA GLY A 147 2.61 -4.85 -6.46
C GLY A 147 1.99 -5.76 -7.52
N VAL A 148 2.52 -5.76 -8.74
CA VAL A 148 2.10 -6.65 -9.83
C VAL A 148 2.39 -8.11 -9.51
N MET A 149 3.59 -8.42 -9.00
CA MET A 149 3.93 -9.78 -8.56
C MET A 149 2.97 -10.28 -7.49
N LEU A 150 2.68 -9.46 -6.49
CA LEU A 150 1.73 -9.77 -5.42
C LEU A 150 0.31 -9.95 -5.95
N ALA A 151 -0.13 -9.15 -6.92
CA ALA A 151 -1.41 -9.31 -7.57
C ALA A 151 -1.52 -10.65 -8.33
N VAL A 152 -0.45 -11.06 -9.03
CA VAL A 152 -0.42 -12.37 -9.69
C VAL A 152 -0.39 -13.52 -8.69
N LEU A 153 0.41 -13.43 -7.62
CA LEU A 153 0.42 -14.44 -6.56
C LEU A 153 -0.95 -14.57 -5.90
N TRP A 154 -1.58 -13.44 -5.58
CA TRP A 154 -2.93 -13.41 -5.04
C TRP A 154 -3.92 -14.04 -6.03
N TYR A 155 -3.80 -13.74 -7.32
CA TYR A 155 -4.62 -14.33 -8.37
C TYR A 155 -4.43 -15.86 -8.45
N TRP A 156 -3.20 -16.38 -8.44
CA TRP A 156 -2.94 -17.82 -8.45
C TRP A 156 -3.46 -18.54 -7.20
N MET A 157 -3.37 -17.89 -6.05
CA MET A 157 -3.91 -18.39 -4.78
C MET A 157 -5.42 -18.23 -4.66
N THR A 158 -6.03 -17.43 -5.54
CA THR A 158 -7.48 -17.30 -5.63
C THR A 158 -7.97 -18.38 -6.57
N PRO A 159 -8.60 -19.45 -6.07
CA PRO A 159 -9.15 -20.49 -6.93
C PRO A 159 -10.16 -19.85 -7.90
N TRP A 160 -9.76 -19.68 -9.16
CA TRP A 160 -10.49 -18.84 -10.10
C TRP A 160 -11.73 -19.58 -10.63
N LEU A 161 -12.91 -19.02 -10.35
CA LEU A 161 -14.22 -19.43 -10.88
C LEU A 161 -14.32 -19.35 -12.42
N GLY A 162 -13.38 -18.69 -13.11
CA GLY A 162 -13.56 -18.31 -14.52
C GLY A 162 -13.02 -19.28 -15.58
N ARG A 163 -12.17 -20.27 -15.25
CA ARG A 163 -11.80 -21.32 -16.24
C ARG A 163 -12.91 -22.37 -16.40
N TYR A 164 -13.84 -22.42 -15.44
CA TYR A 164 -15.03 -23.27 -15.43
C TYR A 164 -16.30 -22.44 -15.20
N SER A 165 -16.40 -21.34 -15.94
CA SER A 165 -17.63 -20.78 -16.53
C SER A 165 -18.97 -21.25 -15.93
N TYR A 166 -19.63 -20.31 -15.25
CA TYR A 166 -21.06 -19.96 -15.37
C TYR A 166 -22.17 -20.97 -15.06
N ASN A 167 -21.90 -22.28 -14.95
CA ASN A 167 -22.94 -23.30 -14.77
C ASN A 167 -22.82 -24.12 -13.47
N LEU A 168 -21.82 -23.84 -12.63
CA LEU A 168 -21.78 -24.44 -11.29
C LEU A 168 -22.61 -23.57 -10.36
N GLU A 169 -23.88 -23.93 -10.20
CA GLU A 169 -24.85 -23.31 -9.26
C GLU A 169 -24.34 -23.26 -7.81
N GLN A 170 -23.22 -23.91 -7.50
CA GLN A 170 -22.64 -23.88 -6.16
C GLN A 170 -21.16 -23.47 -6.21
N PRO A 171 -20.78 -22.34 -5.58
CA PRO A 171 -19.39 -22.07 -5.27
C PRO A 171 -18.89 -23.23 -4.40
N THR A 172 -18.09 -24.06 -5.04
CA THR A 172 -17.53 -25.28 -4.50
C THR A 172 -16.78 -24.99 -3.19
N ALA A 173 -17.00 -25.82 -2.17
CA ALA A 173 -16.61 -25.56 -0.78
C ALA A 173 -15.12 -25.21 -0.58
N TRP A 174 -14.23 -25.68 -1.46
CA TRP A 174 -12.79 -25.38 -1.43
C TRP A 174 -12.48 -23.90 -1.66
N VAL A 175 -13.27 -23.17 -2.47
CA VAL A 175 -13.09 -21.72 -2.68
C VAL A 175 -13.25 -20.94 -1.38
N ARG A 176 -14.23 -21.34 -0.56
CA ARG A 176 -14.47 -20.75 0.76
C ARG A 176 -13.35 -21.05 1.76
N GLN A 177 -12.65 -22.19 1.62
CA GLN A 177 -11.58 -22.60 2.53
C GLN A 177 -10.21 -22.02 2.16
N LEU A 178 -9.93 -21.79 0.87
CA LEU A 178 -8.62 -21.28 0.43
C LEU A 178 -8.47 -19.76 0.57
N ALA A 179 -9.57 -19.00 0.46
CA ALA A 179 -9.51 -17.55 0.58
C ALA A 179 -8.95 -17.06 1.93
N PRO A 180 -9.37 -17.60 3.09
CA PRO A 180 -8.78 -17.23 4.38
C PRO A 180 -7.31 -17.63 4.51
N LEU A 181 -6.89 -18.76 3.94
CA LEU A 181 -5.49 -19.18 3.97
C LEU A 181 -4.61 -18.20 3.18
N ARG A 182 -5.07 -17.77 2.01
CA ARG A 182 -4.39 -16.74 1.20
C ARG A 182 -4.29 -15.44 1.97
N ASP A 183 -5.39 -14.99 2.55
CA ASP A 183 -5.48 -13.72 3.28
C ASP A 183 -4.58 -13.73 4.53
N LEU A 184 -4.55 -14.85 5.27
CA LEU A 184 -3.61 -15.12 6.34
C LEU A 184 -2.14 -15.05 5.87
N LEU A 185 -1.80 -15.66 4.73
CA LEU A 185 -0.42 -15.67 4.21
C LEU A 185 0.07 -14.26 3.88
N PHE A 186 -0.77 -13.43 3.24
CA PHE A 186 -0.44 -12.04 2.94
C PHE A 186 -0.29 -11.21 4.22
N SER A 187 -1.21 -11.38 5.19
CA SER A 187 -1.12 -10.71 6.48
C SER A 187 0.16 -11.12 7.25
N PHE A 188 0.52 -12.41 7.27
CA PHE A 188 1.76 -12.86 7.92
C PHE A 188 3.00 -12.33 7.22
N ALA A 189 3.02 -12.31 5.89
CA ALA A 189 4.12 -11.71 5.13
C ALA A 189 4.26 -10.22 5.47
N LEU A 190 3.15 -9.50 5.64
CA LEU A 190 3.15 -8.09 6.03
C LEU A 190 3.72 -7.90 7.43
N TRP A 191 3.24 -8.67 8.41
CA TRP A 191 3.76 -8.66 9.77
C TRP A 191 5.27 -8.98 9.82
N TRP A 192 5.71 -9.99 9.09
CA TRP A 192 7.10 -10.39 9.00
C TRP A 192 7.97 -9.26 8.43
N LEU A 193 7.59 -8.68 7.29
CA LEU A 193 8.31 -7.56 6.68
C LEU A 193 8.27 -6.29 7.53
N TRP A 194 7.26 -6.13 8.38
CA TRP A 194 7.13 -4.98 9.27
C TRP A 194 8.06 -5.08 10.49
N THR A 195 8.15 -6.27 11.07
CA THR A 195 8.85 -6.51 12.34
C THR A 195 10.33 -6.87 12.18
N GLN A 196 10.72 -7.43 11.05
CA GLN A 196 12.10 -7.88 10.83
C GLN A 196 13.00 -6.74 10.34
N PRO A 197 14.28 -6.72 10.76
CA PRO A 197 15.26 -5.79 10.20
C PRO A 197 15.47 -6.11 8.71
N LEU A 198 15.36 -5.08 7.87
CA LEU A 198 15.42 -5.17 6.40
C LEU A 198 16.77 -5.65 5.84
N ASN A 199 17.73 -6.05 6.69
CA ASN A 199 19.08 -6.48 6.26
C ASN A 199 19.31 -8.00 6.42
N ARG A 200 18.33 -8.78 6.90
CA ARG A 200 18.55 -10.18 7.30
C ARG A 200 18.92 -11.15 6.16
N LEU A 201 18.57 -10.81 4.92
CA LEU A 201 18.79 -11.67 3.74
C LEU A 201 19.91 -11.16 2.82
N GLY A 202 20.79 -10.29 3.30
CA GLY A 202 21.88 -9.69 2.51
C GLY A 202 21.41 -8.68 1.45
N LEU A 203 20.13 -8.67 1.11
CA LEU A 203 19.49 -7.63 0.32
C LEU A 203 19.24 -6.41 1.21
N GLY A 204 19.78 -5.26 0.84
CA GLY A 204 19.66 -4.02 1.62
C GLY A 204 18.24 -3.42 1.65
N PRO A 205 18.04 -2.33 2.40
CA PRO A 205 16.71 -1.71 2.58
C PRO A 205 16.11 -1.21 1.26
N ALA A 206 16.94 -0.91 0.26
CA ALA A 206 16.51 -0.50 -1.07
C ALA A 206 15.65 -1.54 -1.82
N VAL A 207 15.72 -2.83 -1.45
CA VAL A 207 14.92 -3.90 -2.04
C VAL A 207 13.68 -4.19 -1.20
N TRP A 208 13.85 -4.34 0.10
CA TRP A 208 12.76 -4.72 0.99
C TRP A 208 11.77 -3.60 1.27
N GLN A 209 12.23 -2.34 1.26
CA GLN A 209 11.34 -1.21 1.50
C GLN A 209 10.25 -1.11 0.43
N PRO A 210 10.53 -1.08 -0.89
CA PRO A 210 9.50 -1.11 -1.92
C PRO A 210 8.54 -2.30 -1.78
N LEU A 211 9.05 -3.50 -1.50
CA LEU A 211 8.22 -4.70 -1.33
C LEU A 211 7.27 -4.59 -0.14
N ARG A 212 7.76 -4.10 1.01
CA ARG A 212 6.93 -3.85 2.21
C ARG A 212 5.80 -2.85 1.92
N HIS A 213 6.09 -1.77 1.21
CA HIS A 213 5.07 -0.77 0.87
C HIS A 213 4.08 -1.32 -0.15
N ALA A 214 4.57 -2.05 -1.16
CA ALA A 214 3.73 -2.68 -2.17
C ALA A 214 2.78 -3.70 -1.54
N LEU A 215 3.28 -4.52 -0.61
CA LEU A 215 2.46 -5.47 0.14
C LEU A 215 1.39 -4.79 0.99
N LEU A 216 1.73 -3.71 1.68
CA LEU A 216 0.76 -2.93 2.46
C LEU A 216 -0.35 -2.35 1.56
N TRP A 217 0.04 -1.68 0.46
CA TRP A 217 -0.90 -1.09 -0.49
C TRP A 217 -1.80 -2.14 -1.14
N PHE A 218 -1.19 -3.23 -1.61
CA PHE A 218 -1.89 -4.33 -2.22
C PHE A 218 -2.89 -4.95 -1.25
N TRP A 219 -2.45 -5.23 -0.02
CA TRP A 219 -3.29 -5.81 1.02
C TRP A 219 -4.49 -4.93 1.37
N LEU A 220 -4.28 -3.63 1.59
CA LEU A 220 -5.38 -2.69 1.83
C LEU A 220 -6.34 -2.61 0.63
N GLY A 221 -5.80 -2.58 -0.58
CA GLY A 221 -6.59 -2.60 -1.82
C GLY A 221 -7.46 -3.84 -1.91
N VAL A 222 -6.91 -5.03 -1.61
CA VAL A 222 -7.66 -6.29 -1.55
C VAL A 222 -8.77 -6.23 -0.50
N GLN A 223 -8.50 -5.69 0.69
CA GLN A 223 -9.51 -5.58 1.75
C GLN A 223 -10.67 -4.65 1.37
N VAL A 224 -10.36 -3.50 0.77
CA VAL A 224 -11.38 -2.57 0.26
C VAL A 224 -12.15 -3.21 -0.91
N TRP A 225 -11.46 -3.86 -1.85
CA TRP A 225 -12.09 -4.55 -2.97
C TRP A 225 -13.01 -5.67 -2.50
N GLN A 226 -12.55 -6.51 -1.57
CA GLN A 226 -13.37 -7.55 -0.96
C GLN A 226 -14.58 -6.95 -0.26
N ALA A 227 -14.43 -5.84 0.48
CA ALA A 227 -15.56 -5.17 1.13
C ALA A 227 -16.60 -4.67 0.12
N ILE A 228 -16.18 -4.13 -1.02
CA ILE A 228 -17.09 -3.62 -2.06
C ILE A 228 -17.77 -4.77 -2.82
N PHE A 229 -17.01 -5.76 -3.28
CA PHE A 229 -17.48 -6.79 -4.21
C PHE A 229 -17.94 -8.10 -3.54
N TRP A 230 -17.95 -8.18 -2.21
CA TRP A 230 -18.32 -9.40 -1.48
C TRP A 230 -19.67 -9.99 -1.92
N HIS A 231 -20.68 -9.12 -2.04
CA HIS A 231 -22.04 -9.51 -2.42
C HIS A 231 -22.12 -10.04 -3.86
N THR A 232 -21.34 -9.45 -4.77
CA THR A 232 -21.26 -9.89 -6.18
C THR A 232 -20.52 -11.21 -6.33
N LEU A 233 -19.47 -11.43 -5.55
CA LEU A 233 -18.59 -12.61 -5.67
C LEU A 233 -19.22 -13.90 -5.14
N PHE A 234 -20.03 -13.82 -4.09
CA PHE A 234 -20.56 -15.01 -3.43
C PHE A 234 -22.01 -15.34 -3.79
N GLY A 235 -22.67 -14.52 -4.62
CA GLY A 235 -24.01 -14.82 -5.19
C GLY A 235 -25.15 -14.96 -4.18
N ALA A 236 -24.83 -15.00 -2.89
CA ALA A 236 -25.78 -14.91 -1.80
C ALA A 236 -25.96 -13.43 -1.47
N PRO A 237 -27.19 -12.87 -1.58
CA PRO A 237 -27.51 -11.71 -0.77
C PRO A 237 -27.21 -12.16 0.67
N ALA A 238 -26.12 -11.66 1.24
CA ALA A 238 -25.95 -11.77 2.67
C ALA A 238 -27.11 -10.95 3.24
N ASP A 239 -28.21 -11.62 3.56
CA ASP A 239 -29.34 -11.00 4.24
C ASP A 239 -28.75 -10.22 5.41
N ALA A 240 -29.20 -8.98 5.57
CA ALA A 240 -28.65 -8.04 6.55
C ALA A 240 -28.53 -8.65 7.96
N ASP A 241 -29.40 -9.61 8.26
CA ASP A 241 -29.48 -10.35 9.49
C ASP A 241 -28.25 -11.25 9.73
N GLN A 242 -27.59 -11.74 8.69
CA GLN A 242 -26.35 -12.54 8.79
C GLN A 242 -25.11 -11.72 9.14
N TRP A 243 -25.12 -10.40 8.92
CA TRP A 243 -24.03 -9.52 9.38
C TRP A 243 -24.02 -9.37 10.91
N LEU A 244 -25.20 -9.38 11.54
CA LEU A 244 -25.36 -9.30 13.00
C LEU A 244 -25.49 -10.66 13.68
N ALA A 245 -25.76 -11.73 12.94
CA ALA A 245 -25.64 -13.11 13.38
C ALA A 245 -24.36 -13.74 12.81
N PRO A 246 -23.16 -13.25 13.20
CA PRO A 246 -21.93 -13.82 12.70
C PRO A 246 -21.90 -15.29 13.11
N ASN A 247 -21.90 -16.19 12.14
CA ASN A 247 -21.47 -17.55 12.40
C ASN A 247 -20.08 -17.46 13.04
N THR A 248 -19.85 -18.16 14.15
CA THR A 248 -18.58 -18.15 14.89
C THR A 248 -17.38 -18.36 13.96
N LEU A 249 -17.56 -19.13 12.89
CA LEU A 249 -16.58 -19.30 11.82
C LEU A 249 -16.26 -17.99 11.10
N TRP A 250 -17.24 -17.18 10.69
CA TRP A 250 -16.98 -15.91 10.01
C TRP A 250 -16.14 -14.97 10.89
N LEU A 251 -16.53 -14.83 12.16
CA LEU A 251 -15.79 -14.00 13.11
C LEU A 251 -14.36 -14.53 13.32
N ALA A 252 -14.21 -15.84 13.45
CA ALA A 252 -12.89 -16.47 13.60
C ALA A 252 -11.98 -16.20 12.39
N HIS A 253 -12.50 -16.34 11.15
CA HIS A 253 -11.72 -16.01 9.95
C HIS A 253 -11.30 -14.53 9.92
N ARG A 254 -12.22 -13.61 10.27
CA ARG A 254 -11.89 -12.17 10.29
C ARG A 254 -10.86 -11.81 11.35
N LEU A 255 -10.97 -12.38 12.56
CA LEU A 255 -9.97 -12.17 13.61
C LEU A 255 -8.61 -12.74 13.22
N LEU A 256 -8.60 -13.86 12.51
CA LEU A 256 -7.41 -14.53 12.02
C LEU A 256 -6.73 -13.73 10.89
N ASP A 257 -7.49 -13.07 10.01
CA ASP A 257 -6.96 -12.14 8.99
C ASP A 257 -6.31 -10.89 9.62
N LEU A 258 -6.86 -10.41 10.74
CA LEU A 258 -6.38 -9.23 11.47
C LEU A 258 -5.20 -9.54 12.40
N LEU A 259 -5.02 -10.81 12.79
CA LEU A 259 -4.01 -11.24 13.75
C LEU A 259 -2.60 -10.68 13.44
N PRO A 260 -2.09 -10.71 12.18
CA PRO A 260 -0.73 -10.26 11.93
C PRO A 260 -0.57 -8.73 12.05
N LEU A 261 -1.58 -7.94 11.71
CA LEU A 261 -1.58 -6.49 11.98
C LEU A 261 -1.63 -6.22 13.48
N LEU A 262 -2.44 -6.97 14.25
CA LEU A 262 -2.45 -6.88 15.71
C LEU A 262 -1.08 -7.22 16.31
N LEU A 263 -0.40 -8.24 15.78
CA LEU A 263 0.97 -8.58 16.19
C LEU A 263 1.97 -7.47 15.82
N ALA A 264 1.79 -6.80 14.69
CA ALA A 264 2.62 -5.64 14.31
C ALA A 264 2.39 -4.48 15.29
N VAL A 265 1.14 -4.18 15.64
CA VAL A 265 0.78 -3.19 16.66
C VAL A 265 1.40 -3.54 18.01
N ALA A 266 1.25 -4.78 18.46
CA ALA A 266 1.81 -5.26 19.72
C ALA A 266 3.35 -5.16 19.73
N ALA A 267 4.01 -5.49 18.61
CA ALA A 267 5.44 -5.31 18.48
C ALA A 267 5.84 -3.83 18.58
N THR A 268 5.18 -2.93 17.87
CA THR A 268 5.46 -1.49 17.93
C THR A 268 5.25 -0.93 19.35
N LEU A 269 4.21 -1.38 20.06
CA LEU A 269 3.95 -0.99 21.45
C LEU A 269 5.03 -1.45 22.42
N ARG A 270 5.57 -2.65 22.23
CA ARG A 270 6.69 -3.15 23.04
C ARG A 270 7.95 -2.30 22.86
N HIS A 271 8.17 -1.77 21.67
CA HIS A 271 9.32 -0.89 21.40
C HIS A 271 9.11 0.54 21.93
N SER A 272 7.85 0.99 22.04
CA SER A 272 7.53 2.37 22.44
C SER A 272 6.39 2.41 23.47
N PRO A 273 6.66 2.10 24.77
CA PRO A 273 5.62 2.03 25.79
C PRO A 273 4.90 3.35 26.05
N GLY A 274 5.54 4.49 25.79
CA GLY A 274 4.93 5.83 25.92
C GLY A 274 3.78 6.11 24.94
N LEU A 275 3.69 5.35 23.85
CA LEU A 275 2.57 5.42 22.90
C LEU A 275 1.32 4.69 23.41
N SER A 276 1.42 3.94 24.51
CA SER A 276 0.31 3.12 25.02
C SER A 276 -0.92 3.92 25.44
N ALA A 277 -0.71 5.12 25.99
CA ALA A 277 -1.80 6.03 26.34
C ALA A 277 -2.63 6.47 25.12
N ARG A 278 -2.02 6.51 23.92
CA ARG A 278 -2.68 6.91 22.67
C ARG A 278 -3.45 5.75 21.98
N ILE A 279 -3.44 4.53 22.54
CA ILE A 279 -4.11 3.35 21.95
C ILE A 279 -5.62 3.35 22.24
N TRP A 280 -6.06 3.95 23.35
CA TRP A 280 -7.44 3.82 23.86
C TRP A 280 -8.56 4.10 22.83
N PRO A 281 -8.48 5.17 22.00
CA PRO A 281 -9.51 5.44 20.99
C PRO A 281 -9.63 4.32 19.96
N LEU A 282 -8.50 3.73 19.60
CA LEU A 282 -8.43 2.68 18.59
C LEU A 282 -8.86 1.32 19.14
N ALA A 283 -8.55 1.02 20.40
CA ALA A 283 -9.06 -0.17 21.08
C ALA A 283 -10.60 -0.14 21.22
N VAL A 284 -11.16 1.04 21.46
CA VAL A 284 -12.60 1.24 21.57
C VAL A 284 -13.32 1.17 20.21
N LEU A 285 -12.61 1.48 19.11
CA LEU A 285 -13.10 1.26 17.75
C LEU A 285 -13.01 -0.20 17.29
N LEU A 286 -12.18 -1.03 17.94
CA LEU A 286 -11.90 -2.40 17.51
C LEU A 286 -13.18 -3.26 17.36
N PRO A 287 -14.19 -3.20 18.25
CA PRO A 287 -15.46 -3.91 18.07
C PRO A 287 -16.25 -3.45 16.83
N LEU A 288 -16.27 -2.14 16.53
CA LEU A 288 -16.89 -1.59 15.32
C LEU A 288 -16.11 -1.98 14.07
N CYS A 289 -14.79 -2.05 14.18
CA CYS A 289 -13.88 -2.48 13.14
C CYS A 289 -14.02 -3.99 12.85
N VAL A 290 -14.32 -4.84 13.84
CA VAL A 290 -14.59 -6.27 13.61
C VAL A 290 -15.78 -6.48 12.68
N LEU A 291 -16.75 -5.55 12.68
CA LEU A 291 -17.90 -5.60 11.76
C LEU A 291 -17.49 -5.28 10.31
N SER A 292 -16.41 -4.51 10.09
CA SER A 292 -15.92 -4.15 8.76
C SER A 292 -14.40 -4.37 8.65
N PRO A 293 -13.96 -5.48 8.01
CA PRO A 293 -12.54 -5.82 7.87
C PRO A 293 -11.71 -4.69 7.23
N ALA A 294 -12.28 -3.96 6.27
CA ALA A 294 -11.63 -2.81 5.65
C ALA A 294 -11.39 -1.67 6.66
N LEU A 295 -12.36 -1.38 7.55
CA LEU A 295 -12.18 -0.38 8.60
C LEU A 295 -11.19 -0.84 9.66
N ALA A 296 -11.20 -2.13 10.05
CA ALA A 296 -10.21 -2.67 10.98
C ALA A 296 -8.79 -2.54 10.45
N THR A 297 -8.56 -2.97 9.22
CA THR A 297 -7.24 -2.89 8.58
C THR A 297 -6.81 -1.44 8.40
N ALA A 298 -7.71 -0.56 7.95
CA ALA A 298 -7.43 0.88 7.86
C ALA A 298 -7.05 1.51 9.21
N ALA A 299 -7.78 1.18 10.28
CA ALA A 299 -7.50 1.67 11.63
C ALA A 299 -6.14 1.18 12.12
N LEU A 300 -5.80 -0.10 11.93
CA LEU A 300 -4.50 -0.65 12.32
C LEU A 300 -3.36 0.02 11.54
N VAL A 301 -3.52 0.28 10.24
CA VAL A 301 -2.52 0.98 9.43
C VAL A 301 -2.37 2.44 9.86
N LEU A 302 -3.50 3.13 10.09
CA LEU A 302 -3.51 4.49 10.62
C LEU A 302 -2.76 4.56 11.96
N TRP A 303 -3.01 3.60 12.83
CA TRP A 303 -2.32 3.48 14.12
C TRP A 303 -0.81 3.30 13.93
N ILE A 304 -0.39 2.37 13.07
CA ILE A 304 1.02 2.14 12.78
C ILE A 304 1.67 3.42 12.23
N GLY A 305 0.97 4.15 11.36
CA GLY A 305 1.43 5.43 10.83
C GLY A 305 1.63 6.50 11.89
N LEU A 306 0.68 6.63 12.81
CA LEU A 306 0.78 7.57 13.94
C LEU A 306 1.88 7.16 14.93
N ALA A 307 2.04 5.86 15.19
CA ALA A 307 3.05 5.33 16.12
C ALA A 307 4.48 5.48 15.58
N GLU A 308 4.69 5.27 14.27
CA GLU A 308 5.99 5.45 13.63
C GLU A 308 6.27 6.91 13.20
N GLY A 309 5.30 7.83 13.35
CA GLY A 309 5.43 9.21 12.89
C GLY A 309 5.50 9.34 11.36
N ARG A 310 4.96 8.37 10.62
CA ARG A 310 5.04 8.30 9.15
C ARG A 310 3.75 8.82 8.52
N SER A 311 3.80 10.07 8.03
CA SER A 311 2.66 10.75 7.41
C SER A 311 2.01 9.97 6.26
N TYR A 312 2.80 9.24 5.46
CA TYR A 312 2.25 8.46 4.35
C TYR A 312 1.34 7.31 4.83
N LEU A 313 1.69 6.64 5.93
CA LEU A 313 0.87 5.55 6.50
C LEU A 313 -0.40 6.10 7.10
N THR A 314 -0.30 7.26 7.76
CA THR A 314 -1.45 7.98 8.28
C THR A 314 -2.40 8.37 7.16
N ALA A 315 -1.90 8.95 6.07
CA ALA A 315 -2.70 9.29 4.89
C ALA A 315 -3.33 8.05 4.24
N LEU A 316 -2.57 6.96 4.11
CA LEU A 316 -3.05 5.69 3.55
C LEU A 316 -4.13 5.06 4.42
N GLY A 317 -3.95 5.05 5.74
CA GLY A 317 -4.94 4.58 6.70
C GLY A 317 -6.22 5.42 6.66
N ILE A 318 -6.12 6.75 6.56
CA ILE A 318 -7.28 7.63 6.39
C ILE A 318 -8.01 7.33 5.06
N ALA A 319 -7.28 7.21 3.95
CA ALA A 319 -7.87 6.90 2.65
C ALA A 319 -8.58 5.54 2.66
N ALA A 320 -7.95 4.51 3.23
CA ALA A 320 -8.55 3.19 3.38
C ALA A 320 -9.76 3.21 4.32
N ALA A 321 -9.74 4.02 5.38
CA ALA A 321 -10.86 4.18 6.29
C ALA A 321 -12.05 4.85 5.59
N LEU A 322 -11.81 5.90 4.79
CA LEU A 322 -12.85 6.54 3.99
C LEU A 322 -13.45 5.59 2.94
N ALA A 323 -12.60 4.83 2.24
CA ALA A 323 -13.06 3.85 1.26
C ALA A 323 -13.85 2.70 1.92
N GLY A 324 -13.33 2.15 3.02
CA GLY A 324 -14.00 1.10 3.79
C GLY A 324 -15.31 1.57 4.44
N PHE A 325 -15.36 2.82 4.88
CA PHE A 325 -16.56 3.46 5.39
C PHE A 325 -17.62 3.62 4.29
N GLY A 326 -17.23 4.08 3.10
CA GLY A 326 -18.11 4.17 1.95
C GLY A 326 -18.69 2.81 1.58
N ALA A 327 -17.84 1.78 1.48
CA ALA A 327 -18.27 0.41 1.20
C ALA A 327 -19.24 -0.10 2.27
N PHE A 328 -18.92 0.08 3.56
CA PHE A 328 -19.78 -0.30 4.67
C PHE A 328 -21.14 0.41 4.63
N TYR A 329 -21.15 1.71 4.35
CA TYR A 329 -22.37 2.51 4.29
C TYR A 329 -23.31 2.05 3.17
N TYR A 330 -22.78 1.74 1.99
CA TYR A 330 -23.57 1.26 0.85
C TYR A 330 -24.03 -0.19 1.01
N ASN A 331 -23.23 -1.04 1.67
CA ASN A 331 -23.57 -2.44 1.88
C ASN A 331 -24.60 -2.67 2.99
N LEU A 332 -24.75 -1.74 3.95
CA LEU A 332 -25.84 -1.82 4.90
C LEU A 332 -27.17 -1.60 4.17
N SER A 333 -28.02 -2.62 4.07
CA SER A 333 -29.40 -2.49 3.58
C SER A 333 -30.35 -1.86 4.62
N TRP A 334 -29.83 -1.49 5.79
CA TRP A 334 -30.63 -0.90 6.86
C TRP A 334 -31.29 0.43 6.46
N PRO A 335 -32.45 0.75 7.06
CA PRO A 335 -33.03 2.09 6.94
C PRO A 335 -32.03 3.17 7.37
N LEU A 336 -32.08 4.33 6.71
CA LEU A 336 -31.20 5.48 6.99
C LEU A 336 -31.15 5.85 8.48
N LEU A 337 -32.27 5.70 9.20
CA LEU A 337 -32.35 5.95 10.64
C LEU A 337 -31.34 5.11 11.44
N HIS A 338 -31.27 3.81 11.17
CA HIS A 338 -30.38 2.89 11.90
C HIS A 338 -28.91 3.18 11.56
N LYS A 339 -28.61 3.50 10.29
CA LYS A 339 -27.27 3.95 9.89
C LYS A 339 -26.88 5.23 10.65
N GLY A 340 -27.78 6.21 10.72
CA GLY A 340 -27.57 7.46 11.45
C GLY A 340 -27.32 7.24 12.94
N LEU A 341 -28.15 6.41 13.59
CA LEU A 341 -27.99 6.06 15.01
C LEU A 341 -26.66 5.36 15.29
N LEU A 342 -26.25 4.42 14.44
CA LEU A 342 -24.95 3.75 14.55
C LEU A 342 -23.79 4.76 14.46
N LEU A 343 -23.85 5.68 13.50
CA LEU A 343 -22.83 6.72 13.33
C LEU A 343 -22.79 7.68 14.52
N MET A 344 -23.96 8.14 15.00
CA MET A 344 -24.05 8.97 16.20
C MET A 344 -23.49 8.26 17.43
N ALA A 345 -23.81 6.98 17.63
CA ALA A 345 -23.28 6.18 18.74
C ALA A 345 -21.75 6.03 18.65
N SER A 346 -21.21 5.76 17.45
CA SER A 346 -19.77 5.66 17.24
C SER A 346 -19.04 7.00 17.47
N GLY A 347 -19.64 8.12 17.05
CA GLY A 347 -19.11 9.47 17.28
C GLY A 347 -19.15 9.85 18.76
N ALA A 348 -20.24 9.55 19.47
CA ALA A 348 -20.37 9.78 20.90
C ALA A 348 -19.33 8.97 21.69
N LEU A 349 -19.13 7.70 21.33
CA LEU A 349 -18.11 6.83 21.90
C LEU A 349 -16.70 7.41 21.70
N LEU A 350 -16.37 7.83 20.48
CA LEU A 350 -15.08 8.47 20.16
C LEU A 350 -14.85 9.75 20.97
N LEU A 351 -15.88 10.60 21.09
CA LEU A 351 -15.83 11.83 21.87
C LEU A 351 -15.62 11.56 23.35
N LEU A 352 -16.29 10.55 23.92
CA LEU A 352 -16.07 10.11 25.31
C LEU A 352 -14.64 9.64 25.55
N VAL A 353 -14.07 8.86 24.62
CA VAL A 353 -12.68 8.43 24.74
C VAL A 353 -11.73 9.61 24.63
N TRP A 354 -11.96 10.52 23.68
CA TRP A 354 -11.16 11.73 23.55
C TRP A 354 -11.19 12.60 24.81
N LEU A 355 -12.37 12.85 25.39
CA LEU A 355 -12.54 13.57 26.65
C LEU A 355 -11.84 12.88 27.82
N PHE A 356 -11.86 11.55 27.85
CA PHE A 356 -11.17 10.80 28.88
C PHE A 356 -9.64 10.91 28.76
N MET A 357 -9.12 10.91 27.53
CA MET A 357 -7.69 11.07 27.28
C MET A 357 -7.20 12.50 27.54
N SER A 358 -7.96 13.52 27.12
CA SER A 358 -7.56 14.93 27.29
C SER A 358 -7.46 15.34 28.76
N ARG A 359 -8.19 14.66 29.66
CA ARG A 359 -8.08 14.84 31.11
C ARG A 359 -6.84 14.19 31.74
N ARG A 360 -6.16 13.28 31.05
CA ARG A 360 -5.01 12.51 31.58
C ARG A 360 -3.65 13.00 31.10
N THR A 361 -3.61 13.88 30.11
CA THR A 361 -2.40 14.57 29.67
C THR A 361 -2.34 15.94 30.36
N PRO A 362 -1.55 16.12 31.44
CA PRO A 362 -1.32 17.42 32.06
C PRO A 362 -0.57 18.39 31.13
#